data_AF-D0NG86-F1
#
_entry.id   AF-D0NG86-F1
#
_cell.length_a   1.000
_cell.length_b   1.000
_cell.length_c   1.000
_cell.angle_alpha   90.00
_cell.angle_beta   90.00
_cell.angle_gamma   90.00
#
_symmetry.space_group_name_H-M   'P 1'
#
loop_
_entity.id
_entity.type
_entity.pdbx_description
1 polymer ?
#
loop_
_entity_poly.entity_id
_entity_poly.type
_entity_poly.pdbx_seq_one_letter_code
_entity_poly.pdbx_strand_id
1 'polypeptide(L)'
;MASVAEIKQLEAKIKEDVKQINELPKVVKALQQSDKAVAQAAMQTMRRVLLYFLEKGDLKPKPTEQEAAKKAKGSDTQAIDKFRCWLWDVYVNFIKEMLQWLGDAEADSNLRVGALRTLMEFVSREGEIRGGNAPAFGNETFTRVVQELAKTEKLKGELASVFKGEYVGAYMDVQYYMLKNLAQVLDNADDMEKDLTLVANALRLLGMVQMPYDAEEITSFLVEPKDSSLPEQELVSSDEESDDEEEEKKTRGLRSVKQHQHAFSLAWIAVLRHKLPQASYKKVLVQLPDDIMPHLVNPLLIADFLTDSYSIGGVTSLLALNSLFILIQDYNFDSPDFYNKLYALLDDPSLYSAKQRDRFFGLLNLFLSSTHLPAYTVAAFAKRLSRRALTAEPGAILFIIPMVYNLILRHKECLQLIHRTGAFTAAEKAAKRREELSSGSAVDAAAKKLSNEKTEMVLKDGHDPFINDELDPIKCNALQSSLWELYTMKHHYNADVALKARMFEEKLRHQFVDVDESMEITYKSLFDKQLKRKEKGKVPLAFQPCNALFSTGSDAEDKQESNVFAKVFEL
;
A
#
# COMPACT_ATOMS: atom_id res chain seq x y z
N MET A 1 53.47 -4.34 -8.43
CA MET A 1 52.09 -4.33 -7.89
C MET A 1 52.19 -4.72 -6.44
N ALA A 2 51.53 -3.99 -5.54
CA ALA A 2 51.61 -4.29 -4.11
C ALA A 2 50.84 -5.59 -3.83
N SER A 3 51.46 -6.56 -3.18
CA SER A 3 50.77 -7.77 -2.72
C SER A 3 49.88 -7.48 -1.50
N VAL A 4 48.87 -8.32 -1.26
CA VAL A 4 48.03 -8.23 -0.03
C VAL A 4 48.89 -8.24 1.24
N ALA A 5 49.99 -8.99 1.25
CA ALA A 5 50.93 -9.05 2.37
C ALA A 5 51.69 -7.73 2.56
N GLU A 6 52.13 -7.09 1.48
CA GLU A 6 52.80 -5.79 1.53
C GLU A 6 51.88 -4.71 2.12
N ILE A 7 50.59 -4.67 1.74
CA ILE A 7 49.63 -3.70 2.28
C ILE A 7 49.43 -3.87 3.78
N LYS A 8 49.29 -5.12 4.24
CA LYS A 8 49.18 -5.40 5.69
C LYS A 8 50.46 -5.06 6.45
N GLN A 9 51.63 -5.26 5.85
CA GLN A 9 52.91 -4.85 6.45
C GLN A 9 53.04 -3.32 6.55
N LEU A 10 52.52 -2.58 5.56
CA LEU A 10 52.47 -1.11 5.62
C LEU A 10 51.60 -0.63 6.79
N GLU A 11 50.49 -1.33 7.09
CA GLU A 11 49.68 -1.03 8.29
C GLU A 11 50.51 -1.07 9.58
N ALA A 12 51.25 -2.17 9.79
CA ALA A 12 52.07 -2.35 10.99
C ALA A 12 53.17 -1.29 11.09
N LYS A 13 53.86 -1.03 9.98
CA LYS A 13 54.94 -0.01 9.92
C LYS A 13 54.44 1.39 10.27
N ILE A 14 53.27 1.79 9.79
CA ILE A 14 52.69 3.12 10.08
C ILE A 14 52.24 3.23 11.54
N LYS A 15 51.74 2.14 12.14
CA LYS A 15 51.34 2.10 13.56
C LYS A 15 52.55 2.10 14.51
N GLU A 16 53.66 1.50 14.11
CA GLU A 16 54.92 1.48 14.87
C GLU A 16 55.66 2.83 14.78
N ASP A 17 55.74 3.43 13.59
CA ASP A 17 56.40 4.72 13.37
C ASP A 17 55.53 5.64 12.51
N VAL A 18 55.02 6.72 13.12
CA VAL A 18 54.20 7.75 12.45
C VAL A 18 54.96 8.41 11.30
N LYS A 19 56.30 8.42 11.31
CA LYS A 19 57.10 8.98 10.20
C LYS A 19 56.98 8.16 8.90
N GLN A 20 56.56 6.90 8.98
CA GLN A 20 56.30 6.04 7.82
C GLN A 20 54.98 6.37 7.11
N ILE A 21 54.21 7.36 7.58
CA ILE A 21 52.96 7.80 6.94
C ILE A 21 53.12 8.25 5.48
N ASN A 22 54.33 8.63 5.07
CA ASN A 22 54.65 8.94 3.68
C ASN A 22 54.40 7.76 2.71
N GLU A 23 54.26 6.54 3.24
CA GLU A 23 53.93 5.34 2.49
C GLU A 23 52.41 5.14 2.29
N LEU A 24 51.56 5.89 3.02
CA LEU A 24 50.10 5.82 2.94
C LEU A 24 49.54 6.06 1.51
N PRO A 25 50.10 6.95 0.68
CA PRO A 25 49.70 7.09 -0.73
C PRO A 25 49.83 5.79 -1.54
N LYS A 26 50.70 4.85 -1.16
CA LYS A 26 50.77 3.52 -1.80
C LYS A 26 49.53 2.68 -1.50
N VAL A 27 48.98 2.80 -0.29
CA VAL A 27 47.73 2.16 0.10
C VAL A 27 46.54 2.81 -0.60
N VAL A 28 46.52 4.14 -0.72
CA VAL A 28 45.49 4.86 -1.50
C VAL A 28 45.48 4.40 -2.96
N LYS A 29 46.65 4.30 -3.59
CA LYS A 29 46.76 3.76 -4.96
C LYS A 29 46.31 2.29 -5.08
N ALA A 30 46.41 1.51 -4.01
CA ALA A 30 45.96 0.12 -4.00
C ALA A 30 44.43 -0.01 -3.92
N LEU A 31 43.70 1.03 -3.49
CA LEU A 31 42.23 1.02 -3.51
C LEU A 31 41.71 0.93 -4.96
N GLN A 32 42.35 1.62 -5.90
CA GLN A 32 41.92 1.67 -7.30
C GLN A 32 42.47 0.50 -8.17
N GLN A 33 43.06 -0.53 -7.57
CA GLN A 33 43.60 -1.67 -8.31
C GLN A 33 42.51 -2.64 -8.77
N SER A 34 42.75 -3.25 -9.94
CA SER A 34 41.81 -4.23 -10.53
C SER A 34 41.70 -5.53 -9.73
N ASP A 35 42.68 -5.86 -8.89
CA ASP A 35 42.62 -7.02 -8.02
C ASP A 35 41.75 -6.74 -6.79
N LYS A 36 40.58 -7.39 -6.74
CA LYS A 36 39.57 -7.26 -5.69
C LYS A 36 40.14 -7.57 -4.30
N ALA A 37 41.00 -8.57 -4.16
CA ALA A 37 41.56 -8.95 -2.86
C ALA A 37 42.51 -7.87 -2.33
N VAL A 38 43.24 -7.22 -3.24
CA VAL A 38 44.16 -6.14 -2.91
C VAL A 38 43.39 -4.86 -2.56
N ALA A 39 42.34 -4.53 -3.32
CA ALA A 39 41.45 -3.41 -3.02
C ALA A 39 40.76 -3.58 -1.66
N GLN A 40 40.25 -4.78 -1.34
CA GLN A 40 39.63 -5.07 -0.06
C GLN A 40 40.64 -4.98 1.10
N ALA A 41 41.86 -5.47 0.92
CA ALA A 41 42.92 -5.34 1.91
C ALA A 41 43.32 -3.86 2.13
N ALA A 42 43.45 -3.09 1.04
CA ALA A 42 43.73 -1.65 1.10
C ALA A 42 42.65 -0.90 1.88
N MET A 43 41.37 -1.20 1.63
CA MET A 43 40.24 -0.62 2.36
C MET A 43 40.32 -0.92 3.86
N GLN A 44 40.54 -2.18 4.24
CA GLN A 44 40.64 -2.57 5.65
C GLN A 44 41.84 -1.92 6.35
N THR A 45 42.99 -1.84 5.67
CA THR A 45 44.19 -1.18 6.18
C THR A 45 43.97 0.32 6.34
N MET A 46 43.42 1.00 5.32
CA MET A 46 43.14 2.44 5.38
C MET A 46 42.19 2.77 6.52
N ARG A 47 41.10 2.01 6.66
CA ARG A 47 40.15 2.11 7.78
C ARG A 47 40.86 2.03 9.13
N ARG A 48 41.68 1.00 9.35
CA ARG A 48 42.39 0.79 10.62
C ARG A 48 43.43 1.87 10.92
N VAL A 49 44.10 2.40 9.89
CA VAL A 49 45.08 3.48 10.03
C VAL A 49 44.38 4.79 10.38
N LEU A 50 43.28 5.13 9.70
CA LEU A 50 42.50 6.33 10.00
C LEU A 50 41.90 6.30 11.41
N LEU A 51 41.37 5.15 11.84
CA LEU A 51 40.88 4.96 13.21
C LEU A 51 41.98 5.09 14.26
N TYR A 52 43.19 4.58 13.98
CA TYR A 52 44.35 4.78 14.86
C TYR A 52 44.71 6.26 15.04
N PHE A 53 44.66 7.06 13.96
CA PHE A 53 44.90 8.50 14.06
C PHE A 53 43.74 9.27 14.70
N LEU A 54 42.52 8.75 14.61
CA LEU A 54 41.38 9.27 15.35
C LEU A 54 41.57 9.07 16.85
N GLU A 55 41.96 7.87 17.28
CA GLU A 55 42.23 7.56 18.71
C GLU A 55 43.39 8.39 19.29
N LYS A 56 44.38 8.75 18.45
CA LYS A 56 45.45 9.69 18.81
C LYS A 56 45.01 11.15 18.87
N GLY A 57 43.83 11.49 18.36
CA GLY A 57 43.33 12.86 18.28
C GLY A 57 43.96 13.71 17.18
N ASP A 58 44.58 13.08 16.18
CA ASP A 58 45.20 13.76 15.03
C ASP A 58 44.25 13.90 13.84
N LEU A 59 43.22 13.05 13.74
CA LEU A 59 42.18 13.21 12.72
C LEU A 59 41.12 14.21 13.20
N LYS A 60 41.23 15.46 12.75
CA LYS A 60 40.29 16.55 13.06
C LYS A 60 39.94 17.37 11.83
N PRO A 61 38.74 17.99 11.78
CA PRO A 61 38.35 18.87 10.69
C PRO A 61 39.36 19.98 10.50
N LYS A 62 39.46 20.45 9.24
CA LYS A 62 40.27 21.62 8.91
C LYS A 62 39.77 22.82 9.74
N PRO A 63 40.67 23.56 10.43
CA PRO A 63 40.28 24.74 11.18
C PRO A 63 39.66 25.78 10.23
N THR A 64 38.55 26.38 10.63
CA THR A 64 37.90 27.47 9.88
C THR A 64 38.86 28.67 9.78
N GLU A 65 38.75 29.50 8.74
CA GLU A 65 39.65 30.64 8.49
C GLU A 65 39.83 31.56 9.73
N GLN A 66 38.81 31.67 10.56
CA GLN A 66 38.80 32.45 11.81
C GLN A 66 39.63 31.81 12.95
N GLU A 67 39.74 30.48 13.00
CA GLU A 67 40.53 29.75 14.01
C GLU A 67 42.00 29.65 13.64
N ALA A 68 42.28 29.56 12.33
CA ALA A 68 43.64 29.57 11.79
C ALA A 68 44.38 30.88 12.11
N ALA A 69 43.66 32.01 12.15
CA ALA A 69 44.22 33.32 12.50
C ALA A 69 44.68 33.45 13.97
N LYS A 70 44.10 32.68 14.90
CA LYS A 70 44.41 32.75 16.35
C LYS A 70 45.61 31.88 16.78
N LYS A 71 45.96 30.84 16.02
CA LYS A 71 47.01 29.85 16.40
C LYS A 71 48.41 30.11 15.80
N ALA A 72 48.60 31.19 15.05
CA ALA A 72 49.82 31.47 14.27
C ALA A 72 51.09 31.87 15.06
N LYS A 73 51.30 31.39 16.30
CA LYS A 73 52.52 31.64 17.08
C LYS A 73 53.17 30.32 17.53
N GLY A 74 53.93 29.70 16.64
CA GLY A 74 54.80 28.54 16.92
C GLY A 74 55.22 27.78 15.65
N SER A 75 56.52 27.64 15.42
CA SER A 75 57.12 26.91 14.28
C SER A 75 56.69 25.43 14.20
N ASP A 76 56.69 24.73 15.34
CA ASP A 76 56.37 23.30 15.39
C ASP A 76 54.87 23.02 15.29
N THR A 77 54.03 23.97 15.73
CA THR A 77 52.58 23.89 15.62
C THR A 77 52.13 23.90 14.16
N GLN A 78 52.81 24.65 13.28
CA GLN A 78 52.51 24.69 11.85
C GLN A 78 52.76 23.36 11.13
N ALA A 79 53.79 22.61 11.51
CA ALA A 79 54.08 21.31 10.88
C ALA A 79 53.02 20.26 11.24
N ILE A 80 52.60 20.23 12.50
CA ILE A 80 51.52 19.36 12.99
C ILE A 80 50.19 19.75 12.34
N ASP A 81 49.87 21.05 12.23
CA ASP A 81 48.63 21.51 11.60
C ASP A 81 48.59 21.18 10.10
N LYS A 82 49.72 21.30 9.39
CA LYS A 82 49.84 20.84 7.98
C LYS A 82 49.62 19.34 7.85
N PHE A 83 50.21 18.55 8.75
CA PHE A 83 50.00 17.10 8.79
C PHE A 83 48.53 16.74 8.99
N ARG A 84 47.84 17.39 9.94
CA ARG A 84 46.41 17.18 10.21
C ARG A 84 45.53 17.58 9.02
N CYS A 85 45.83 18.70 8.37
CA CYS A 85 45.11 19.13 7.16
C CYS A 85 45.25 18.10 6.02
N TRP A 86 46.47 17.59 5.81
CA TRP A 86 46.71 16.55 4.81
C TRP A 86 46.00 15.24 5.17
N LEU A 87 46.06 14.82 6.44
CA LEU A 87 45.38 13.61 6.91
C LEU A 87 43.85 13.72 6.75
N TRP A 88 43.29 14.90 7.00
CA TRP A 88 41.88 15.19 6.73
C TRP A 88 41.53 15.04 5.25
N ASP A 89 42.38 15.52 4.33
CA ASP A 89 42.17 15.34 2.90
C ASP A 89 42.21 13.87 2.49
N VAL A 90 43.11 13.08 3.09
CA VAL A 90 43.14 11.61 2.89
C VAL A 90 41.83 10.98 3.37
N TYR A 91 41.34 11.37 4.56
CA TYR A 91 40.06 10.89 5.08
C TYR A 91 38.89 11.23 4.16
N VAL A 92 38.75 12.48 3.75
CA VAL A 92 37.66 12.93 2.86
C VAL A 92 37.70 12.18 1.52
N ASN A 93 38.88 12.00 0.93
CA ASN A 93 39.02 11.24 -0.31
C ASN A 93 38.70 9.75 -0.11
N PHE A 94 39.10 9.16 1.02
CA PHE A 94 38.75 7.79 1.34
C PHE A 94 37.23 7.59 1.49
N ILE A 95 36.53 8.50 2.19
CA ILE A 95 35.06 8.45 2.31
C ILE A 95 34.40 8.57 0.93
N LYS A 96 34.90 9.46 0.05
CA LYS A 96 34.40 9.58 -1.33
C LYS A 96 34.58 8.29 -2.14
N GLU A 97 35.73 7.64 -2.04
CA GLU A 97 35.97 6.35 -2.71
C GLU A 97 35.06 5.25 -2.16
N MET A 98 34.81 5.20 -0.84
CA MET A 98 33.86 4.23 -0.26
C MET A 98 32.42 4.49 -0.71
N LEU A 99 32.00 5.76 -0.80
CA LEU A 99 30.68 6.13 -1.34
C LEU A 99 30.55 5.73 -2.81
N GLN A 100 31.61 5.94 -3.61
CA GLN A 100 31.65 5.50 -5.00
C GLN A 100 31.53 3.97 -5.12
N TRP A 101 32.25 3.20 -4.30
CA TRP A 101 32.12 1.74 -4.29
C TRP A 101 30.72 1.31 -3.86
N LEU A 102 30.09 2.03 -2.93
CA LEU A 102 28.73 1.72 -2.49
C LEU A 102 27.71 1.91 -3.62
N GLY A 103 27.82 3.02 -4.37
CA GLY A 103 26.94 3.37 -5.48
C GLY A 103 27.20 2.59 -6.79
N ASP A 104 28.44 2.12 -6.99
CA ASP A 104 28.84 1.39 -8.19
C ASP A 104 28.12 0.03 -8.29
N ALA A 105 27.26 -0.09 -9.31
CA ALA A 105 26.49 -1.30 -9.57
C ALA A 105 27.33 -2.45 -10.14
N GLU A 106 28.49 -2.15 -10.74
CA GLU A 106 29.42 -3.13 -11.31
C GLU A 106 30.40 -3.68 -10.26
N ALA A 107 30.55 -2.99 -9.13
CA ALA A 107 31.40 -3.42 -8.03
C ALA A 107 30.92 -4.75 -7.39
N ASP A 108 31.90 -5.53 -6.92
CA ASP A 108 31.66 -6.81 -6.25
C ASP A 108 30.83 -6.65 -4.98
N SER A 109 29.90 -7.57 -4.71
CA SER A 109 29.03 -7.52 -3.52
C SER A 109 29.83 -7.38 -2.23
N ASN A 110 30.98 -8.07 -2.11
CA ASN A 110 31.84 -7.99 -0.93
C ASN A 110 32.50 -6.63 -0.75
N LEU A 111 32.90 -5.98 -1.85
CA LEU A 111 33.47 -4.62 -1.82
C LEU A 111 32.41 -3.61 -1.40
N ARG A 112 31.19 -3.71 -1.93
CA ARG A 112 30.06 -2.85 -1.56
C ARG A 112 29.68 -2.99 -0.09
N VAL A 113 29.57 -4.23 0.40
CA VAL A 113 29.31 -4.53 1.82
C VAL A 113 30.46 -4.05 2.71
N GLY A 114 31.70 -4.24 2.27
CA GLY A 114 32.90 -3.74 2.95
C GLY A 114 32.92 -2.21 3.07
N ALA A 115 32.56 -1.51 1.99
CA ALA A 115 32.44 -0.06 1.96
C ALA A 115 31.32 0.42 2.89
N LEU A 116 30.14 -0.22 2.86
CA LEU A 116 29.03 0.09 3.76
C LEU A 116 29.44 -0.04 5.23
N ARG A 117 30.03 -1.17 5.63
CA ARG A 117 30.47 -1.39 7.02
C ARG A 117 31.52 -0.37 7.45
N THR A 118 32.43 -0.04 6.54
CA THR A 118 33.46 0.98 6.78
C THR A 118 32.83 2.36 6.98
N LEU A 119 31.89 2.76 6.12
CA LEU A 119 31.18 4.03 6.22
C LEU A 119 30.38 4.12 7.52
N MET A 120 29.64 3.07 7.89
CA MET A 120 28.86 3.03 9.14
C MET A 120 29.73 3.09 10.40
N GLU A 121 30.94 2.53 10.37
CA GLU A 121 31.92 2.66 11.46
C GLU A 121 32.45 4.09 11.59
N PHE A 122 32.58 4.84 10.50
CA PHE A 122 32.89 6.27 10.57
C PHE A 122 31.68 7.10 11.01
N VAL A 123 30.46 6.74 10.61
CA VAL A 123 29.23 7.38 11.09
C VAL A 123 29.10 7.26 12.61
N SER A 124 29.44 6.11 13.20
CA SER A 124 29.37 5.92 14.66
C SER A 124 30.44 6.71 15.43
N ARG A 125 31.57 7.04 14.79
CA ARG A 125 32.69 7.78 15.41
C ARG A 125 32.80 9.24 14.97
N GLU A 126 31.89 9.74 14.15
CA GLU A 126 32.00 11.09 13.58
C GLU A 126 31.97 12.20 14.65
N GLY A 127 31.24 11.99 15.75
CA GLY A 127 31.28 12.90 16.91
C GLY A 127 32.68 13.09 17.50
N GLU A 128 33.48 12.02 17.58
CA GLU A 128 34.87 12.06 18.04
C GLU A 128 35.75 12.83 17.03
N ILE A 129 35.53 12.59 15.74
CA ILE A 129 36.27 13.23 14.63
C ILE A 129 36.10 14.75 14.70
N ARG A 130 34.88 15.23 14.94
CA ARG A 130 34.58 16.68 15.00
C ARG A 130 34.96 17.34 16.32
N GLY A 131 35.55 16.60 17.26
CA GLY A 131 35.98 17.14 18.55
C GLY A 131 34.82 17.49 19.48
N GLY A 132 33.66 16.86 19.29
CA GLY A 132 32.58 16.95 20.26
C GLY A 132 32.97 16.28 21.57
N ASN A 133 32.64 16.88 22.72
CA ASN A 133 32.81 16.25 24.04
C ASN A 133 31.84 15.05 24.26
N ALA A 134 31.08 14.66 23.24
CA ALA A 134 30.05 13.64 23.31
C ALA A 134 30.03 12.81 22.02
N PRO A 135 29.72 11.50 22.11
CA PRO A 135 29.43 10.72 20.92
C PRO A 135 28.20 11.33 20.23
N ALA A 136 28.33 11.62 18.94
CA ALA A 136 27.29 12.22 18.12
C ALA A 136 27.20 11.45 16.81
N PHE A 137 25.98 11.19 16.37
CA PHE A 137 25.71 10.46 15.14
C PHE A 137 26.22 11.25 13.93
N GLY A 138 27.01 10.60 13.08
CA GLY A 138 27.58 11.17 11.86
C GLY A 138 26.58 11.39 10.74
N ASN A 139 25.59 12.27 10.95
CA ASN A 139 24.50 12.44 10.00
C ASN A 139 24.96 13.00 8.64
N GLU A 140 26.04 13.77 8.59
CA GLU A 140 26.54 14.33 7.33
C GLU A 140 27.10 13.23 6.41
N THR A 141 27.86 12.28 6.97
CA THR A 141 28.32 11.10 6.22
C THR A 141 27.15 10.18 5.91
N PHE A 142 26.26 9.97 6.88
CA PHE A 142 25.11 9.08 6.69
C PHE A 142 24.12 9.59 5.64
N THR A 143 23.92 10.91 5.52
CA THR A 143 23.11 11.51 4.46
C THR A 143 23.65 11.12 3.08
N ARG A 144 24.97 11.15 2.89
CA ARG A 144 25.63 10.72 1.64
C ARG A 144 25.48 9.22 1.40
N VAL A 145 25.56 8.40 2.45
CA VAL A 145 25.29 6.95 2.37
C VAL A 145 23.87 6.71 1.87
N VAL A 146 22.87 7.36 2.47
CA VAL A 146 21.45 7.23 2.07
C VAL A 146 21.24 7.72 0.63
N GLN A 147 21.88 8.82 0.23
CA GLN A 147 21.85 9.32 -1.15
C GLN A 147 22.36 8.29 -2.16
N GLU A 148 23.52 7.68 -1.92
CA GLU A 148 24.09 6.67 -2.82
C GLU A 148 23.22 5.41 -2.85
N LEU A 149 22.73 4.94 -1.69
CA LEU A 149 21.83 3.78 -1.62
C LEU A 149 20.51 4.01 -2.38
N ALA A 150 19.97 5.24 -2.31
CA ALA A 150 18.75 5.60 -3.02
C ALA A 150 18.98 5.70 -4.53
N LYS A 151 20.14 6.20 -4.98
CA LYS A 151 20.46 6.37 -6.42
C LYS A 151 20.99 5.11 -7.11
N THR A 152 21.49 4.13 -6.37
CA THR A 152 22.11 2.93 -6.95
C THR A 152 21.13 2.11 -7.81
N GLU A 153 21.52 1.67 -9.00
CA GLU A 153 20.70 0.79 -9.85
C GLU A 153 20.39 -0.58 -9.20
N LYS A 154 21.26 -1.08 -8.31
CA LYS A 154 21.19 -2.42 -7.72
C LYS A 154 21.19 -2.41 -6.19
N LEU A 155 20.09 -1.95 -5.59
CA LEU A 155 19.80 -2.10 -4.16
C LEU A 155 19.07 -3.43 -3.89
N LYS A 156 19.77 -4.56 -4.08
CA LYS A 156 19.26 -5.92 -3.82
C LYS A 156 20.38 -6.86 -3.35
N GLY A 157 20.01 -8.02 -2.83
CA GLY A 157 20.96 -9.07 -2.44
C GLY A 157 21.62 -8.79 -1.08
N GLU A 158 22.89 -9.18 -0.96
CA GLU A 158 23.63 -9.14 0.31
C GLU A 158 23.73 -7.73 0.90
N LEU A 159 23.99 -6.70 0.07
CA LEU A 159 24.09 -5.32 0.55
C LEU A 159 22.81 -4.86 1.27
N ALA A 160 21.65 -5.10 0.65
CA ALA A 160 20.36 -4.74 1.23
C ALA A 160 20.05 -5.58 2.49
N SER A 161 20.43 -6.86 2.51
CA SER A 161 20.26 -7.71 3.69
C SER A 161 21.15 -7.29 4.85
N VAL A 162 22.41 -6.92 4.58
CA VAL A 162 23.35 -6.44 5.59
C VAL A 162 22.88 -5.09 6.13
N PHE A 163 22.49 -4.16 5.26
CA PHE A 163 21.98 -2.87 5.70
C PHE A 163 20.71 -3.00 6.55
N LYS A 164 19.76 -3.86 6.12
CA LYS A 164 18.55 -4.15 6.87
C LYS A 164 18.84 -4.83 8.22
N GLY A 165 19.66 -5.88 8.23
CA GLY A 165 19.86 -6.72 9.42
C GLY A 165 20.83 -6.13 10.44
N GLU A 166 22.02 -5.69 9.98
CA GLU A 166 23.09 -5.20 10.88
C GLU A 166 22.86 -3.76 11.33
N TYR A 167 22.05 -2.97 10.62
CA TYR A 167 21.89 -1.55 10.92
C TYR A 167 20.43 -1.13 11.12
N VAL A 168 19.60 -1.11 10.06
CA VAL A 168 18.23 -0.56 10.13
C VAL A 168 17.35 -1.34 11.12
N GLY A 169 17.44 -2.67 11.16
CA GLY A 169 16.70 -3.50 12.10
C GLY A 169 17.33 -3.58 13.50
N ALA A 170 18.58 -3.15 13.64
CA ALA A 170 19.33 -3.27 14.89
C ALA A 170 19.36 -1.97 15.70
N TYR A 171 19.25 -0.80 15.06
CA TYR A 171 19.48 0.50 15.69
C TYR A 171 18.42 1.54 15.30
N MET A 172 17.81 2.17 16.32
CA MET A 172 16.69 3.12 16.15
C MET A 172 17.13 4.50 15.65
N ASP A 173 18.31 4.97 16.06
CA ASP A 173 18.91 6.20 15.53
C ASP A 173 19.18 6.09 14.02
N VAL A 174 19.68 4.94 13.56
CA VAL A 174 19.88 4.68 12.14
C VAL A 174 18.55 4.75 11.37
N GLN A 175 17.48 4.15 11.89
CA GLN A 175 16.14 4.24 11.27
C GLN A 175 15.66 5.69 11.17
N TYR A 176 15.72 6.43 12.29
CA TYR A 176 15.28 7.82 12.37
C TYR A 176 16.02 8.72 11.37
N TYR A 177 17.36 8.71 11.40
CA TYR A 177 18.15 9.53 10.49
C TYR A 177 18.01 9.06 9.05
N MET A 178 17.75 7.77 8.79
CA MET A 178 17.53 7.27 7.44
C MET A 178 16.24 7.86 6.87
N LEU A 179 15.15 7.83 7.64
CA LEU A 179 13.86 8.40 7.24
C LEU A 179 13.99 9.91 6.94
N LYS A 180 14.61 10.64 7.86
CA LYS A 180 14.83 12.09 7.72
C LYS A 180 15.67 12.43 6.49
N ASN A 181 16.81 11.75 6.32
CA ASN A 181 17.70 11.99 5.18
C ASN A 181 17.02 11.56 3.87
N LEU A 182 16.24 10.47 3.87
CA LEU A 182 15.50 10.03 2.68
C LEU A 182 14.47 11.07 2.25
N ALA A 183 13.72 11.65 3.19
CA ALA A 183 12.79 12.74 2.92
C ALA A 183 13.52 13.94 2.26
N GLN A 184 14.65 14.37 2.85
CA GLN A 184 15.46 15.46 2.28
C GLN A 184 16.00 15.14 0.88
N VAL A 185 16.37 13.89 0.60
CA VAL A 185 16.86 13.47 -0.72
C VAL A 185 15.76 13.53 -1.77
N LEU A 186 14.52 13.15 -1.39
CA LEU A 186 13.37 13.14 -2.28
C LEU A 186 12.80 14.53 -2.51
N ASP A 187 12.79 15.40 -1.50
CA ASP A 187 12.34 16.80 -1.65
C ASP A 187 13.30 17.61 -2.54
N ASN A 188 14.57 17.23 -2.61
CA ASN A 188 15.57 17.86 -3.47
C ASN A 188 15.66 17.23 -4.88
N ALA A 189 14.92 16.16 -5.15
CA ALA A 189 14.89 15.53 -6.47
C ALA A 189 13.88 16.26 -7.37
N ASP A 190 14.34 16.77 -8.52
CA ASP A 190 13.47 17.36 -9.55
C ASP A 190 12.71 16.25 -10.28
N ASP A 191 11.40 16.44 -10.57
CA ASP A 191 10.39 15.50 -11.16
C ASP A 191 10.74 14.77 -12.50
N MET A 192 12.01 14.61 -12.87
CA MET A 192 12.48 14.07 -14.14
C MET A 192 12.52 12.53 -14.12
N GLU A 193 12.32 11.89 -15.28
CA GLU A 193 12.23 10.42 -15.48
C GLU A 193 13.35 9.57 -14.85
N LYS A 194 14.50 10.17 -14.49
CA LYS A 194 15.59 9.48 -13.76
C LYS A 194 15.24 9.14 -12.30
N ASP A 195 14.10 9.62 -11.79
CA ASP A 195 13.67 9.39 -10.41
C ASP A 195 12.97 8.04 -10.17
N LEU A 196 12.63 7.29 -11.22
CA LEU A 196 11.96 6.00 -11.02
C LEU A 196 12.82 4.98 -10.26
N THR A 197 14.14 5.01 -10.45
CA THR A 197 15.09 4.18 -9.67
C THR A 197 15.20 4.69 -8.24
N LEU A 198 15.28 6.00 -8.06
CA LEU A 198 15.30 6.67 -6.75
C LEU A 198 14.08 6.29 -5.92
N VAL A 199 12.88 6.46 -6.48
CA VAL A 199 11.60 6.12 -5.84
C VAL A 199 11.50 4.63 -5.56
N ALA A 200 11.90 3.77 -6.49
CA ALA A 200 11.88 2.33 -6.29
C ALA A 200 12.80 1.88 -5.14
N ASN A 201 13.97 2.52 -4.99
CA ASN A 201 14.89 2.25 -3.89
C ASN A 201 14.44 2.88 -2.59
N ALA A 202 13.88 4.09 -2.61
CA ALA A 202 13.28 4.73 -1.45
C ALA A 202 12.18 3.85 -0.84
N LEU A 203 11.29 3.29 -1.66
CA LEU A 203 10.28 2.33 -1.21
C LEU A 203 10.89 1.04 -0.63
N ARG A 204 12.03 0.58 -1.15
CA ARG A 204 12.74 -0.57 -0.56
C ARG A 204 13.31 -0.22 0.81
N LEU A 205 13.93 0.95 0.96
CA LEU A 205 14.47 1.45 2.23
C LEU A 205 13.36 1.64 3.26
N LEU A 206 12.22 2.24 2.87
CA LEU A 206 11.04 2.35 3.73
C LEU A 206 10.53 0.97 4.17
N GLY A 207 10.50 -0.01 3.26
CA GLY A 207 10.14 -1.40 3.59
C GLY A 207 11.16 -2.16 4.47
N MET A 208 12.30 -1.55 4.82
CA MET A 208 13.23 -2.10 5.82
C MET A 208 12.91 -1.63 7.24
N VAL A 209 12.14 -0.54 7.39
CA VAL A 209 11.83 0.07 8.68
C VAL A 209 10.75 -0.74 9.40
N GLN A 210 10.92 -0.88 10.71
CA GLN A 210 9.90 -1.40 11.62
C GLN A 210 9.62 -0.30 12.64
N MET A 211 8.41 0.24 12.60
CA MET A 211 8.03 1.33 13.48
C MET A 211 7.78 0.80 14.90
N PRO A 212 8.30 1.48 15.94
CA PRO A 212 8.01 1.11 17.32
C PRO A 212 6.56 1.50 17.67
N TYR A 213 5.88 0.64 18.42
CA TYR A 213 4.55 0.95 18.97
C TYR A 213 4.68 1.67 20.31
N ASP A 214 5.66 1.26 21.12
CA ASP A 214 5.88 1.75 22.47
C ASP A 214 7.30 2.31 22.65
N ALA A 215 7.46 3.24 23.59
CA ALA A 215 8.78 3.81 23.92
C ALA A 215 9.76 2.77 24.48
N GLU A 216 9.24 1.68 25.07
CA GLU A 216 10.04 0.57 25.61
C GLU A 216 10.75 -0.24 24.52
N GLU A 217 10.27 -0.20 23.27
CA GLU A 217 10.94 -0.86 22.14
C GLU A 217 12.18 -0.08 21.69
N ILE A 218 12.28 1.21 22.03
CA ILE A 218 13.37 2.10 21.60
C ILE A 218 14.59 1.95 22.55
N THR A 219 15.30 0.83 22.41
CA THR A 219 16.41 0.47 23.32
C THR A 219 17.79 0.52 22.68
N SER A 220 17.90 0.12 21.41
CA SER A 220 19.19 -0.07 20.74
C SER A 220 19.54 1.13 19.86
N PHE A 221 20.71 1.72 20.10
CA PHE A 221 21.25 2.85 19.35
C PHE A 221 22.66 2.54 18.87
N LEU A 222 23.00 2.93 17.64
CA LEU A 222 24.37 2.83 17.12
C LEU A 222 25.30 3.78 17.87
N VAL A 223 24.79 4.97 18.21
CA VAL A 223 25.46 5.98 19.02
C VAL A 223 24.48 6.45 20.10
N GLU A 224 24.82 6.25 21.37
CA GLU A 224 23.93 6.64 22.47
C GLU A 224 23.61 8.14 22.42
N PRO A 225 22.34 8.51 22.20
CA PRO A 225 21.95 9.91 22.16
C PRO A 225 21.94 10.48 23.59
N LYS A 226 22.48 11.69 23.74
CA LYS A 226 22.16 12.49 24.93
C LYS A 226 20.69 12.92 24.87
N ASP A 227 20.01 12.98 26.01
CA ASP A 227 18.58 13.36 26.11
C ASP A 227 18.28 14.77 25.53
N SER A 228 19.31 15.56 25.22
CA SER A 228 19.27 16.88 24.59
C SER A 228 19.89 16.96 23.18
N SER A 229 20.14 15.82 22.52
CA SER A 229 20.95 15.76 21.28
C SER A 229 20.27 16.28 20.01
N LEU A 230 18.95 16.49 20.01
CA LEU A 230 18.25 17.10 18.88
C LEU A 230 18.10 18.61 19.08
N PRO A 231 18.32 19.44 18.04
CA PRO A 231 18.03 20.87 18.08
C PRO A 231 16.56 21.10 18.48
N GLU A 232 16.27 22.16 19.25
CA GLU A 232 14.90 22.44 19.70
C GLU A 232 13.91 22.59 18.54
N GLN A 233 14.38 23.04 17.38
CA GLN A 233 13.61 23.17 16.13
C GLN A 233 13.19 21.82 15.52
N GLU A 234 13.85 20.72 15.89
CA GLU A 234 13.55 19.37 15.37
C GLU A 234 12.66 18.57 16.32
N LEU A 235 12.34 19.12 17.49
CA LEU A 235 11.41 18.52 18.43
C LEU A 235 10.00 18.90 18.02
N VAL A 236 9.15 17.89 17.84
CA VAL A 236 7.72 18.10 17.62
C VAL A 236 7.08 18.40 18.98
N SER A 237 6.46 19.56 19.15
CA SER A 237 5.64 19.87 20.33
C SER A 237 4.36 19.04 20.30
N SER A 238 4.00 18.43 21.43
CA SER A 238 2.63 17.99 21.66
C SER A 238 1.79 19.25 21.92
N ASP A 239 0.92 19.63 20.98
CA ASP A 239 -0.08 20.69 21.20
C ASP A 239 -1.30 20.19 22.02
N GLU A 240 -1.16 19.10 22.78
CA GLU A 240 -2.18 18.67 23.73
C GLU A 240 -1.83 19.22 25.11
N GLU A 241 -2.41 20.38 25.44
CA GLU A 241 -2.51 20.88 26.82
C GLU A 241 -3.37 19.89 27.64
N SER A 242 -2.76 18.79 28.09
CA SER A 242 -3.25 17.98 29.20
C SER A 242 -2.31 18.17 30.39
N ASP A 243 -2.90 18.45 31.56
CA ASP A 243 -2.30 18.82 32.87
C ASP A 243 -1.30 17.80 33.49
N ASP A 244 -0.57 17.01 32.70
CA ASP A 244 0.40 15.99 33.15
C ASP A 244 1.86 16.40 32.85
N GLU A 245 2.26 17.61 33.27
CA GLU A 245 3.59 18.20 33.02
C GLU A 245 4.79 17.46 33.66
N GLU A 246 4.56 16.43 34.49
CA GLU A 246 5.62 15.67 35.18
C GLU A 246 6.01 14.34 34.47
N GLU A 247 5.16 13.77 33.61
CA GLU A 247 5.46 12.53 32.88
C GLU A 247 6.07 12.80 31.48
N GLU A 248 5.65 13.87 30.79
CA GLU A 248 6.09 14.19 29.41
C GLU A 248 7.57 14.58 29.27
N LYS A 249 8.23 14.99 30.37
CA LYS A 249 9.68 15.32 30.34
C LYS A 249 10.59 14.10 30.15
N LYS A 250 10.07 12.86 30.23
CA LYS A 250 10.89 11.63 30.26
C LYS A 250 11.31 11.10 28.88
N THR A 251 10.68 11.53 27.77
CA THR A 251 10.99 10.99 26.42
C THR A 251 11.26 12.09 25.40
N ARG A 252 12.22 12.98 25.67
CA ARG A 252 12.65 14.01 24.71
C ARG A 252 13.66 13.44 23.72
N GLY A 253 13.53 13.82 22.45
CA GLY A 253 14.49 13.46 21.40
C GLY A 253 14.26 12.06 20.80
N LEU A 254 15.34 11.40 20.39
CA LEU A 254 15.35 10.08 19.72
C LEU A 254 14.64 8.93 20.48
N ARG A 255 14.30 9.14 21.75
CA ARG A 255 13.52 8.21 22.59
C ARG A 255 12.00 8.41 22.48
N SER A 256 11.54 9.42 21.74
CA SER A 256 10.12 9.72 21.55
C SER A 256 9.55 8.98 20.34
N VAL A 257 8.50 8.18 20.55
CA VAL A 257 7.76 7.50 19.46
C VAL A 257 7.19 8.52 18.46
N LYS A 258 6.67 9.65 18.93
CA LYS A 258 6.10 10.72 18.09
C LYS A 258 7.13 11.27 17.09
N GLN A 259 8.40 11.37 17.48
CA GLN A 259 9.46 11.85 16.57
C GLN A 259 9.77 10.85 15.45
N HIS A 260 9.79 9.54 15.79
CA HIS A 260 9.93 8.49 14.78
C HIS A 260 8.74 8.51 13.81
N GLN A 261 7.51 8.63 14.33
CA GLN A 261 6.30 8.76 13.49
C GLN A 261 6.34 9.99 12.59
N HIS A 262 6.84 11.13 13.08
CA HIS A 262 7.00 12.33 12.28
C HIS A 262 8.02 12.14 11.15
N ALA A 263 9.21 11.58 11.44
CA ALA A 263 10.21 11.27 10.43
C ALA A 263 9.68 10.26 9.38
N PHE A 264 8.93 9.24 9.83
CA PHE A 264 8.27 8.26 8.98
C PHE A 264 7.24 8.92 8.05
N SER A 265 6.42 9.83 8.61
CA SER A 265 5.42 10.59 7.86
C SER A 265 6.05 11.43 6.77
N LEU A 266 7.11 12.19 7.10
CA LEU A 266 7.84 13.01 6.13
C LEU A 266 8.41 12.17 4.99
N ALA A 267 9.03 11.03 5.31
CA ALA A 267 9.63 10.16 4.30
C ALA A 267 8.58 9.54 3.37
N TRP A 268 7.45 9.07 3.91
CA TRP A 268 6.37 8.52 3.09
C TRP A 268 5.70 9.58 2.22
N ILE A 269 5.39 10.75 2.77
CA ILE A 269 4.78 11.85 2.00
C ILE A 269 5.72 12.30 0.89
N ALA A 270 7.03 12.44 1.17
CA ALA A 270 8.02 12.78 0.15
C ALA A 270 8.05 11.74 -0.98
N VAL A 271 7.99 10.43 -0.67
CA VAL A 271 7.92 9.39 -1.70
C VAL A 271 6.61 9.44 -2.50
N LEU A 272 5.47 9.67 -1.84
CA LEU A 272 4.15 9.66 -2.49
C LEU A 272 3.91 10.87 -3.40
N ARG A 273 4.67 11.96 -3.23
CA ARG A 273 4.67 13.10 -4.17
C ARG A 273 5.22 12.74 -5.54
N HIS A 274 6.11 11.74 -5.60
CA HIS A 274 6.75 11.30 -6.84
C HIS A 274 5.93 10.24 -7.57
N LYS A 275 6.13 10.14 -8.89
CA LYS A 275 5.47 9.10 -9.71
C LYS A 275 5.98 7.70 -9.34
N LEU A 276 5.11 6.89 -8.76
CA LEU A 276 5.46 5.53 -8.35
C LEU A 276 5.48 4.56 -9.56
N PRO A 277 6.47 3.65 -9.64
CA PRO A 277 6.45 2.55 -10.60
C PRO A 277 5.21 1.67 -10.43
N GLN A 278 4.59 1.23 -11.53
CA GLN A 278 3.30 0.52 -11.51
C GLN A 278 3.28 -0.74 -10.61
N ALA A 279 4.38 -1.50 -10.58
CA ALA A 279 4.51 -2.69 -9.73
C ALA A 279 4.53 -2.33 -8.23
N SER A 280 5.13 -1.20 -7.88
CA SER A 280 5.22 -0.70 -6.52
C SER A 280 3.93 -0.03 -6.08
N TYR A 281 3.24 0.67 -6.99
CA TYR A 281 1.99 1.39 -6.73
C TYR A 281 0.94 0.52 -6.05
N LYS A 282 0.63 -0.65 -6.65
CA LYS A 282 -0.34 -1.59 -6.09
C LYS A 282 0.11 -2.16 -4.75
N LYS A 283 1.41 -2.41 -4.58
CA LYS A 283 1.96 -2.93 -3.33
C LYS A 283 1.79 -1.91 -2.21
N VAL A 284 2.09 -0.64 -2.46
CA VAL A 284 1.90 0.45 -1.50
C VAL A 284 0.45 0.53 -1.07
N LEU A 285 -0.51 0.59 -2.01
CA LEU A 285 -1.94 0.66 -1.66
C LEU A 285 -2.44 -0.53 -0.83
N VAL A 286 -1.86 -1.73 -1.00
CA VAL A 286 -2.21 -2.90 -0.17
C VAL A 286 -1.74 -2.75 1.27
N GLN A 287 -0.55 -2.18 1.47
CA GLN A 287 0.08 -2.02 2.78
C GLN A 287 -0.41 -0.76 3.50
N LEU A 288 -0.96 0.19 2.75
CA LEU A 288 -1.32 1.51 3.25
C LEU A 288 -2.26 1.50 4.49
N PRO A 289 -3.38 0.75 4.52
CA PRO A 289 -4.29 0.77 5.66
C PRO A 289 -3.71 0.11 6.92
N ASP A 290 -2.99 -1.00 6.77
CA ASP A 290 -2.57 -1.85 7.90
C ASP A 290 -1.15 -1.51 8.41
N ASP A 291 -0.22 -1.20 7.51
CA ASP A 291 1.22 -1.02 7.82
C ASP A 291 1.67 0.44 7.84
N ILE A 292 0.99 1.36 7.14
CA ILE A 292 1.48 2.73 6.92
C ILE A 292 0.66 3.75 7.70
N MET A 293 -0.66 3.79 7.48
CA MET A 293 -1.57 4.79 8.08
C MET A 293 -1.50 4.85 9.61
N PRO A 294 -1.40 3.74 10.36
CA PRO A 294 -1.34 3.78 11.83
C PRO A 294 -0.12 4.52 12.39
N HIS A 295 0.95 4.67 11.59
CA HIS A 295 2.20 5.31 12.00
C HIS A 295 2.37 6.73 11.44
N LEU A 296 1.40 7.22 10.66
CA LEU A 296 1.41 8.60 10.15
C LEU A 296 0.87 9.55 11.22
N VAL A 297 1.57 10.67 11.45
CA VAL A 297 1.13 11.72 12.39
C VAL A 297 -0.15 12.39 11.91
N ASN A 298 -0.26 12.63 10.59
CA ASN A 298 -1.46 13.18 9.98
C ASN A 298 -1.80 12.45 8.68
N PRO A 299 -2.63 11.40 8.74
CA PRO A 299 -3.07 10.65 7.55
C PRO A 299 -3.86 11.47 6.53
N LEU A 300 -4.40 12.65 6.87
CA LEU A 300 -5.12 13.46 5.88
C LEU A 300 -4.22 13.96 4.74
N LEU A 301 -2.90 14.03 4.97
CA LEU A 301 -1.94 14.50 3.96
C LEU A 301 -1.83 13.57 2.73
N ILE A 302 -2.30 12.33 2.82
CA ILE A 302 -2.32 11.38 1.69
C ILE A 302 -3.69 11.31 0.99
N ALA A 303 -4.66 12.15 1.40
CA ALA A 303 -6.01 12.09 0.87
C ALA A 303 -6.09 12.40 -0.63
N ASP A 304 -5.29 13.36 -1.11
CA ASP A 304 -5.22 13.71 -2.54
C ASP A 304 -4.69 12.52 -3.35
N PHE A 305 -3.59 11.90 -2.89
CA PHE A 305 -3.03 10.69 -3.51
C PHE A 305 -4.05 9.54 -3.57
N LEU A 306 -4.82 9.33 -2.49
CA LEU A 306 -5.85 8.29 -2.44
C LEU A 306 -7.05 8.61 -3.34
N THR A 307 -7.45 9.87 -3.41
CA THR A 307 -8.54 10.33 -4.29
C THR A 307 -8.15 10.18 -5.76
N ASP A 308 -6.92 10.52 -6.11
CA ASP A 308 -6.38 10.31 -7.46
C ASP A 308 -6.28 8.81 -7.76
N SER A 309 -5.73 8.01 -6.83
CA SER A 309 -5.68 6.55 -6.95
C SER A 309 -7.06 5.93 -7.17
N TYR A 310 -8.07 6.48 -6.50
CA TYR A 310 -9.46 6.05 -6.62
C TYR A 310 -10.08 6.45 -7.95
N SER A 311 -9.69 7.60 -8.53
CA SER A 311 -10.19 8.06 -9.84
C SER A 311 -9.64 7.27 -11.03
N ILE A 312 -8.49 6.58 -10.89
CA ILE A 312 -7.83 5.80 -11.96
C ILE A 312 -8.70 4.66 -12.49
N GLY A 313 -9.51 4.03 -11.64
CA GLY A 313 -10.38 2.91 -12.00
C GLY A 313 -9.76 1.53 -11.77
N GLY A 314 -10.63 0.51 -11.82
CA GLY A 314 -10.30 -0.90 -11.72
C GLY A 314 -9.67 -1.33 -10.40
N VAL A 315 -8.69 -2.24 -10.46
CA VAL A 315 -8.06 -2.83 -9.26
C VAL A 315 -7.38 -1.78 -8.39
N THR A 316 -6.89 -0.68 -8.97
CA THR A 316 -6.24 0.40 -8.22
C THR A 316 -7.25 1.14 -7.32
N SER A 317 -8.44 1.45 -7.85
CA SER A 317 -9.51 2.07 -7.07
C SER A 317 -9.99 1.18 -5.92
N LEU A 318 -10.09 -0.13 -6.17
CA LEU A 318 -10.43 -1.10 -5.14
C LEU A 318 -9.42 -1.11 -3.99
N LEU A 319 -8.14 -1.03 -4.31
CA LEU A 319 -7.07 -0.99 -3.32
C LEU A 319 -7.09 0.31 -2.50
N ALA A 320 -7.29 1.45 -3.18
CA ALA A 320 -7.35 2.76 -2.53
C ALA A 320 -8.58 2.93 -1.62
N LEU A 321 -9.70 2.26 -1.93
CA LEU A 321 -10.96 2.39 -1.21
C LEU A 321 -10.84 2.08 0.28
N ASN A 322 -10.00 1.10 0.67
CA ASN A 322 -9.83 0.75 2.08
C ASN A 322 -9.17 1.88 2.87
N SER A 323 -8.12 2.46 2.33
CA SER A 323 -7.45 3.60 2.96
C SER A 323 -8.32 4.86 2.95
N LEU A 324 -9.06 5.09 1.86
CA LEU A 324 -10.03 6.18 1.77
C LEU A 324 -11.14 6.02 2.82
N PHE A 325 -11.56 4.79 3.08
CA PHE A 325 -12.54 4.50 4.11
C PHE A 325 -12.06 4.90 5.51
N ILE A 326 -10.83 4.54 5.86
CA ILE A 326 -10.23 4.93 7.15
C ILE A 326 -10.19 6.45 7.28
N LEU A 327 -9.85 7.17 6.20
CA LEU A 327 -9.91 8.64 6.22
C LEU A 327 -11.32 9.18 6.44
N ILE A 328 -12.33 8.58 5.80
CA ILE A 328 -13.74 8.97 5.97
C ILE A 328 -14.23 8.68 7.40
N GLN A 329 -13.91 7.50 7.93
CA GLN A 329 -14.43 7.04 9.23
C GLN A 329 -13.71 7.71 10.41
N ASP A 330 -12.39 7.71 10.41
CA ASP A 330 -11.60 8.09 11.59
C ASP A 330 -11.16 9.54 11.54
N TYR A 331 -10.99 10.11 10.34
CA TYR A 331 -10.50 11.47 10.13
C TYR A 331 -11.56 12.43 9.54
N ASN A 332 -12.82 11.99 9.44
CA ASN A 332 -13.94 12.77 8.89
C ASN A 332 -13.66 13.37 7.50
N PHE A 333 -12.88 12.67 6.67
CA PHE A 333 -12.61 13.12 5.30
C PHE A 333 -13.89 13.07 4.46
N ASP A 334 -14.25 14.19 3.84
CA ASP A 334 -15.39 14.26 2.94
C ASP A 334 -14.96 14.00 1.50
N SER A 335 -15.51 12.94 0.89
CA SER A 335 -15.28 12.61 -0.51
C SER A 335 -16.53 12.95 -1.34
N PRO A 336 -16.50 14.02 -2.16
CA PRO A 336 -17.61 14.36 -3.03
C PRO A 336 -17.97 13.21 -3.97
N ASP A 337 -19.27 12.98 -4.14
CA ASP A 337 -19.83 11.96 -5.03
C ASP A 337 -19.37 10.52 -4.73
N PHE A 338 -19.04 10.24 -3.47
CA PHE A 338 -18.55 8.93 -3.02
C PHE A 338 -19.41 7.76 -3.55
N TYR A 339 -20.73 7.81 -3.38
CA TYR A 339 -21.64 6.74 -3.82
C TYR A 339 -21.75 6.63 -5.34
N ASN A 340 -21.58 7.72 -6.10
CA ASN A 340 -21.62 7.67 -7.57
C ASN A 340 -20.38 6.95 -8.09
N LYS A 341 -19.20 7.28 -7.54
CA LYS A 341 -17.96 6.60 -7.89
C LYS A 341 -17.99 5.12 -7.45
N LEU A 342 -18.53 4.83 -6.27
CA LEU A 342 -18.68 3.46 -5.78
C LEU A 342 -19.63 2.64 -6.67
N TYR A 343 -20.69 3.27 -7.16
CA TYR A 343 -21.63 2.65 -8.09
C TYR A 343 -20.99 2.39 -9.46
N ALA A 344 -20.21 3.34 -9.97
CA ALA A 344 -19.45 3.17 -11.21
C ALA A 344 -18.42 2.04 -11.11
N LEU A 345 -17.79 1.85 -9.94
CA LEU A 345 -16.79 0.79 -9.74
C LEU A 345 -17.39 -0.62 -9.86
N LEU A 346 -18.66 -0.81 -9.51
CA LEU A 346 -19.38 -2.09 -9.71
C LEU A 346 -19.57 -2.45 -11.19
N ASP A 347 -19.33 -1.52 -12.11
CA ASP A 347 -19.42 -1.79 -13.54
C ASP A 347 -18.24 -2.62 -14.05
N ASP A 348 -17.08 -2.56 -13.40
CA ASP A 348 -15.89 -3.25 -13.86
C ASP A 348 -16.00 -4.78 -13.63
N PRO A 349 -15.99 -5.63 -14.69
CA PRO A 349 -16.01 -7.08 -14.54
C PRO A 349 -14.82 -7.63 -13.74
N SER A 350 -13.66 -6.96 -13.79
CA SER A 350 -12.44 -7.41 -13.13
C SER A 350 -12.60 -7.48 -11.60
N LEU A 351 -13.48 -6.63 -11.05
CA LEU A 351 -13.82 -6.54 -9.63
C LEU A 351 -14.25 -7.89 -9.04
N TYR A 352 -15.12 -8.62 -9.75
CA TYR A 352 -15.72 -9.85 -9.26
C TYR A 352 -14.76 -11.04 -9.25
N SER A 353 -13.69 -10.95 -10.05
CA SER A 353 -12.61 -11.93 -10.15
C SER A 353 -11.34 -11.55 -9.39
N ALA A 354 -11.28 -10.33 -8.82
CA ALA A 354 -10.11 -9.80 -8.17
C ALA A 354 -9.76 -10.57 -6.89
N LYS A 355 -8.46 -10.70 -6.59
CA LYS A 355 -7.97 -11.41 -5.40
C LYS A 355 -8.43 -10.77 -4.09
N GLN A 356 -8.62 -9.45 -4.07
CA GLN A 356 -8.98 -8.65 -2.88
C GLN A 356 -10.45 -8.22 -2.90
N ARG A 357 -11.29 -8.94 -3.63
CA ARG A 357 -12.73 -8.63 -3.73
C ARG A 357 -13.44 -8.78 -2.38
N ASP A 358 -12.98 -9.67 -1.52
CA ASP A 358 -13.47 -9.88 -0.14
C ASP A 358 -13.42 -8.58 0.66
N ARG A 359 -12.25 -7.91 0.66
CA ARG A 359 -12.07 -6.61 1.31
C ARG A 359 -13.02 -5.56 0.73
N PHE A 360 -13.14 -5.50 -0.59
CA PHE A 360 -14.04 -4.56 -1.25
C PHE A 360 -15.52 -4.80 -0.92
N PHE A 361 -16.00 -6.04 -1.01
CA PHE A 361 -17.41 -6.35 -0.75
C PHE A 361 -17.74 -6.24 0.74
N GLY A 362 -16.77 -6.46 1.63
CA GLY A 362 -16.88 -6.14 3.05
C GLY A 362 -17.12 -4.64 3.27
N LEU A 363 -16.27 -3.80 2.69
CA LEU A 363 -16.44 -2.34 2.72
C LEU A 363 -17.75 -1.89 2.07
N LEU A 364 -18.12 -2.45 0.92
CA LEU A 364 -19.37 -2.13 0.24
C LEU A 364 -20.59 -2.47 1.11
N ASN A 365 -20.57 -3.63 1.79
CA ASN A 365 -21.63 -4.02 2.72
C ASN A 365 -21.74 -3.04 3.89
N LEU A 366 -20.59 -2.59 4.42
CA LEU A 366 -20.52 -1.58 5.46
C LEU A 366 -21.08 -0.23 4.98
N PHE A 367 -20.66 0.25 3.80
CA PHE A 367 -21.14 1.52 3.22
C PHE A 367 -22.63 1.53 2.95
N LEU A 368 -23.17 0.42 2.44
CA LEU A 368 -24.60 0.27 2.18
C LEU A 368 -25.41 -0.06 3.45
N SER A 369 -24.75 -0.20 4.60
CA SER A 369 -25.41 -0.31 5.91
C SER A 369 -25.80 1.02 6.54
N SER A 370 -25.32 2.13 5.97
CA SER A 370 -25.71 3.47 6.40
C SER A 370 -27.22 3.68 6.35
N THR A 371 -27.78 4.20 7.44
CA THR A 371 -29.21 4.51 7.59
C THR A 371 -29.64 5.74 6.78
N HIS A 372 -28.69 6.58 6.38
CA HIS A 372 -28.95 7.84 5.66
C HIS A 372 -29.02 7.66 4.13
N LEU A 373 -28.99 6.41 3.64
CA LEU A 373 -29.06 6.15 2.21
C LEU A 373 -30.49 6.25 1.67
N PRO A 374 -30.72 7.07 0.62
CA PRO A 374 -31.99 7.08 -0.09
C PRO A 374 -32.31 5.73 -0.72
N ALA A 375 -33.60 5.38 -0.77
CA ALA A 375 -34.06 4.13 -1.35
C ALA A 375 -33.66 3.96 -2.83
N TYR A 376 -33.57 5.07 -3.59
CA TYR A 376 -33.18 5.00 -5.00
C TYR A 376 -31.72 4.54 -5.17
N THR A 377 -30.81 4.99 -4.30
CA THR A 377 -29.41 4.58 -4.31
C THR A 377 -29.32 3.09 -4.04
N VAL A 378 -29.97 2.63 -2.97
CA VAL A 378 -29.97 1.21 -2.59
C VAL A 378 -30.53 0.33 -3.71
N ALA A 379 -31.62 0.76 -4.34
CA ALA A 379 -32.20 0.07 -5.49
C ALA A 379 -31.25 0.04 -6.69
N ALA A 380 -30.54 1.14 -6.97
CA ALA A 380 -29.54 1.19 -8.03
C ALA A 380 -28.44 0.16 -7.80
N PHE A 381 -27.85 0.13 -6.60
CA PHE A 381 -26.84 -0.85 -6.20
C PHE A 381 -27.38 -2.28 -6.29
N ALA A 382 -28.56 -2.55 -5.75
CA ALA A 382 -29.18 -3.87 -5.81
C ALA A 382 -29.40 -4.36 -7.25
N LYS A 383 -29.93 -3.49 -8.13
CA LYS A 383 -30.16 -3.80 -9.55
C LYS A 383 -28.84 -4.01 -10.29
N ARG A 384 -27.83 -3.14 -10.11
CA ARG A 384 -26.51 -3.30 -10.76
C ARG A 384 -25.80 -4.58 -10.32
N LEU A 385 -25.78 -4.88 -9.03
CA LEU A 385 -25.24 -6.15 -8.53
C LEU A 385 -25.95 -7.35 -9.16
N SER A 386 -27.28 -7.28 -9.25
CA SER A 386 -28.09 -8.34 -9.88
C SER A 386 -27.80 -8.50 -11.38
N ARG A 387 -27.59 -7.40 -12.12
CA ARG A 387 -27.11 -7.43 -13.52
C ARG A 387 -25.76 -8.11 -13.64
N ARG A 388 -24.82 -7.74 -12.78
CA ARG A 388 -23.45 -8.29 -12.79
C ARG A 388 -23.42 -9.78 -12.43
N ALA A 389 -24.39 -10.25 -11.63
CA ALA A 389 -24.54 -11.67 -11.35
C ALA A 389 -24.80 -12.52 -12.61
N LEU A 390 -25.37 -11.97 -13.69
CA LEU A 390 -25.60 -12.70 -14.95
C LEU A 390 -24.31 -13.17 -15.62
N THR A 391 -23.22 -12.42 -15.46
CA THR A 391 -21.93 -12.69 -16.10
C THR A 391 -20.83 -13.08 -15.11
N ALA A 392 -21.12 -13.04 -13.81
CA ALA A 392 -20.15 -13.31 -12.76
C ALA A 392 -19.93 -14.82 -12.55
N GLU A 393 -18.78 -15.17 -11.97
CA GLU A 393 -18.51 -16.55 -11.55
C GLU A 393 -19.41 -16.99 -10.38
N PRO A 394 -19.68 -18.30 -10.20
CA PRO A 394 -20.55 -18.78 -9.13
C PRO A 394 -20.13 -18.35 -7.73
N GLY A 395 -18.81 -18.27 -7.49
CA GLY A 395 -18.26 -17.78 -6.22
C GLY A 395 -18.73 -16.35 -5.91
N ALA A 396 -18.77 -15.49 -6.93
CA ALA A 396 -19.25 -14.13 -6.78
C ALA A 396 -20.78 -14.06 -6.60
N ILE A 397 -21.53 -14.84 -7.40
CA ILE A 397 -23.00 -14.87 -7.31
C ILE A 397 -23.45 -15.28 -5.90
N LEU A 398 -22.73 -16.22 -5.26
CA LEU A 398 -23.04 -16.71 -3.93
C LEU A 398 -22.97 -15.64 -2.83
N PHE A 399 -22.22 -14.55 -3.00
CA PHE A 399 -22.27 -13.40 -2.08
C PHE A 399 -23.23 -12.31 -2.58
N ILE A 400 -23.35 -12.10 -3.90
CA ILE A 400 -24.24 -11.07 -4.47
C ILE A 400 -25.69 -11.29 -4.04
N ILE A 401 -26.18 -12.55 -4.10
CA ILE A 401 -27.57 -12.87 -3.74
C ILE A 401 -27.90 -12.49 -2.29
N PRO A 402 -27.15 -12.98 -1.26
CA PRO A 402 -27.34 -12.55 0.13
C PRO A 402 -27.20 -11.04 0.33
N MET A 403 -26.25 -10.39 -0.35
CA MET A 403 -26.05 -8.97 -0.23
C MET A 403 -27.27 -8.19 -0.72
N VAL A 404 -27.78 -8.49 -1.92
CA VAL A 404 -29.00 -7.88 -2.46
C VAL A 404 -30.21 -8.18 -1.57
N TYR A 405 -30.30 -9.39 -1.03
CA TYR A 405 -31.34 -9.76 -0.08
C TYR A 405 -31.31 -8.87 1.18
N ASN A 406 -30.14 -8.65 1.77
CA ASN A 406 -29.96 -7.77 2.93
C ASN A 406 -30.30 -6.31 2.61
N LEU A 407 -29.92 -5.81 1.43
CA LEU A 407 -30.26 -4.45 0.99
C LEU A 407 -31.78 -4.24 0.92
N ILE A 408 -32.50 -5.21 0.37
CA ILE A 408 -33.97 -5.14 0.24
C ILE A 408 -34.66 -5.26 1.60
N LEU A 409 -34.15 -6.11 2.50
CA LEU A 409 -34.68 -6.20 3.86
C LEU A 409 -34.48 -4.90 4.65
N ARG A 410 -33.34 -4.23 4.45
CA ARG A 410 -33.03 -2.95 5.11
C ARG A 410 -33.93 -1.83 4.61
N HIS A 411 -34.17 -1.77 3.30
CA HIS A 411 -34.99 -0.72 2.67
C HIS A 411 -36.25 -1.32 2.04
N LYS A 412 -37.37 -1.30 2.79
CA LYS A 412 -38.66 -1.88 2.37
C LYS A 412 -39.18 -1.32 1.04
N GLU A 413 -38.86 -0.07 0.70
CA GLU A 413 -39.20 0.52 -0.60
C GLU A 413 -38.59 -0.24 -1.79
N CYS A 414 -37.50 -1.00 -1.58
CA CYS A 414 -36.89 -1.86 -2.58
C CYS A 414 -37.63 -3.20 -2.75
N LEU A 415 -38.63 -3.53 -1.92
CA LEU A 415 -39.45 -4.74 -2.10
C LEU A 415 -40.20 -4.74 -3.43
N GLN A 416 -40.51 -3.54 -3.95
CA GLN A 416 -41.10 -3.39 -5.29
C GLN A 416 -40.18 -3.92 -6.40
N LEU A 417 -38.88 -4.12 -6.15
CA LEU A 417 -37.99 -4.73 -7.12
C LEU A 417 -38.23 -6.24 -7.27
N ILE A 418 -38.78 -6.89 -6.24
CA ILE A 418 -39.14 -8.32 -6.24
C ILE A 418 -40.60 -8.50 -6.61
N HIS A 419 -41.48 -7.76 -5.93
CA HIS A 419 -42.92 -7.89 -6.07
C HIS A 419 -43.57 -6.53 -6.35
N ARG A 420 -43.94 -6.32 -7.61
CA ARG A 420 -44.76 -5.18 -8.01
C ARG A 420 -46.21 -5.58 -8.08
N THR A 421 -47.05 -4.98 -7.25
CA THR A 421 -48.50 -5.05 -7.38
C THR A 421 -48.94 -4.17 -8.55
N GLY A 422 -48.63 -4.59 -9.78
CA GLY A 422 -48.88 -3.85 -11.03
C GLY A 422 -50.36 -3.69 -11.40
N ALA A 423 -51.30 -4.08 -10.55
CA ALA A 423 -52.72 -3.90 -10.77
C ALA A 423 -53.41 -3.71 -9.42
N PHE A 424 -54.10 -2.58 -9.23
CA PHE A 424 -55.14 -2.50 -8.21
C PHE A 424 -56.00 -3.77 -8.30
N THR A 425 -56.17 -4.49 -7.21
CA THR A 425 -57.17 -5.55 -7.16
C THR A 425 -58.53 -4.95 -7.52
N ALA A 426 -59.44 -5.72 -8.14
CA ALA A 426 -60.81 -5.25 -8.40
C ALA A 426 -61.48 -4.73 -7.10
N ALA A 427 -61.07 -5.26 -5.94
CA ALA A 427 -61.46 -4.81 -4.61
C ALA A 427 -60.91 -3.41 -4.27
N GLU A 428 -59.66 -3.11 -4.58
CA GLU A 428 -59.06 -1.78 -4.35
C GLU A 428 -59.56 -0.73 -5.37
N LYS A 429 -59.83 -1.11 -6.63
CA LYS A 429 -60.52 -0.20 -7.59
C LYS A 429 -61.95 0.12 -7.13
N ALA A 430 -62.64 -0.85 -6.54
CA ALA A 430 -63.97 -0.64 -5.97
C ALA A 430 -63.93 0.19 -4.68
N ALA A 431 -62.89 0.05 -3.86
CA ALA A 431 -62.66 0.89 -2.68
C ALA A 431 -62.34 2.33 -3.05
N LYS A 432 -61.48 2.55 -4.06
CA LYS A 432 -61.15 3.88 -4.60
C LYS A 432 -62.37 4.57 -5.22
N ARG A 433 -63.19 3.85 -6.00
CA ARG A 433 -64.47 4.39 -6.52
C ARG A 433 -65.46 4.77 -5.42
N ARG A 434 -65.49 4.02 -4.30
CA ARG A 434 -66.33 4.35 -3.13
C ARG A 434 -65.82 5.60 -2.39
N GLU A 435 -64.51 5.81 -2.32
CA GLU A 435 -63.92 7.04 -1.76
C GLU A 435 -64.08 8.25 -2.68
N GLU A 436 -63.98 8.07 -4.00
CA GLU A 436 -64.19 9.11 -5.02
C GLU A 436 -65.65 9.61 -5.04
N LEU A 437 -66.63 8.74 -4.80
CA LEU A 437 -68.05 9.11 -4.65
C LEU A 437 -68.38 9.80 -3.31
N SER A 438 -67.46 9.78 -2.34
CA SER A 438 -67.67 10.26 -0.97
C SER A 438 -67.08 11.66 -0.70
N SER A 439 -66.16 12.16 -1.53
CA SER A 439 -65.46 13.43 -1.26
C SER A 439 -65.93 14.58 -2.16
N GLY A 440 -67.04 15.20 -1.75
CA GLY A 440 -67.44 16.51 -2.26
C GLY A 440 -66.75 17.64 -1.51
N SER A 441 -65.60 18.10 -2.02
CA SER A 441 -65.10 19.48 -1.82
C SER A 441 -63.94 19.77 -2.77
N ALA A 442 -64.06 20.84 -3.56
CA ALA A 442 -63.11 21.21 -4.61
C ALA A 442 -61.75 21.70 -4.08
N VAL A 443 -61.58 21.82 -2.76
CA VAL A 443 -60.36 22.36 -2.14
C VAL A 443 -59.34 21.25 -1.83
N ASP A 444 -59.80 20.03 -1.54
CA ASP A 444 -58.93 18.86 -1.31
C ASP A 444 -58.40 18.23 -2.61
N ALA A 445 -59.04 18.52 -3.74
CA ALA A 445 -58.63 18.03 -5.06
C ALA A 445 -57.30 18.65 -5.55
N ALA A 446 -56.98 19.87 -5.11
CA ALA A 446 -55.72 20.54 -5.44
C ALA A 446 -54.56 20.05 -4.56
N ALA A 447 -54.81 19.83 -3.26
CA ALA A 447 -53.80 19.29 -2.33
C ALA A 447 -53.46 17.83 -2.64
N LYS A 448 -54.43 17.02 -3.07
CA LYS A 448 -54.22 15.62 -3.52
C LYS A 448 -53.51 15.49 -4.87
N LYS A 449 -53.42 16.53 -5.70
CA LYS A 449 -52.64 16.47 -6.96
C LYS A 449 -51.13 16.54 -6.72
N LEU A 450 -50.69 17.19 -5.64
CA LEU A 450 -49.26 17.26 -5.28
C LEU A 450 -48.78 16.05 -4.47
N SER A 451 -49.66 15.34 -3.75
CA SER A 451 -49.27 14.18 -2.93
C SER A 451 -49.42 12.81 -3.63
N ASN A 452 -49.83 12.78 -4.90
CA ASN A 452 -50.09 11.56 -5.68
C ASN A 452 -49.16 11.43 -6.90
N GLU A 453 -47.91 11.87 -6.81
CA GLU A 453 -46.85 11.26 -7.62
C GLU A 453 -46.51 9.86 -7.05
N LYS A 454 -47.53 8.99 -7.00
CA LYS A 454 -47.29 7.55 -7.02
C LYS A 454 -46.86 7.24 -8.43
N THR A 455 -45.60 6.86 -8.58
CA THR A 455 -44.97 6.42 -9.83
C THR A 455 -45.79 5.26 -10.42
N GLU A 456 -46.82 5.58 -11.21
CA GLU A 456 -47.51 4.61 -12.04
C GLU A 456 -46.48 4.00 -12.99
N MET A 457 -46.35 2.67 -12.99
CA MET A 457 -45.63 2.01 -14.05
C MET A 457 -46.45 2.13 -15.34
N VAL A 458 -46.03 3.05 -16.19
CA VAL A 458 -46.09 2.80 -17.63
C VAL A 458 -44.80 2.08 -17.96
N LEU A 459 -44.84 0.75 -18.05
CA LEU A 459 -43.85 0.06 -18.90
C LEU A 459 -44.06 0.66 -20.29
N LYS A 460 -43.30 1.69 -20.66
CA LYS A 460 -43.33 2.24 -22.01
C LYS A 460 -43.01 1.08 -22.95
N ASP A 461 -44.02 0.60 -23.65
CA ASP A 461 -43.93 -0.48 -24.64
C ASP A 461 -43.37 -1.81 -24.12
N GLY A 462 -43.44 -2.08 -22.80
CA GLY A 462 -42.95 -3.35 -22.22
C GLY A 462 -41.44 -3.41 -21.92
N HIS A 463 -40.71 -2.29 -22.06
CA HIS A 463 -39.28 -2.23 -21.76
C HIS A 463 -38.97 -1.93 -20.29
N ASP A 464 -37.87 -2.49 -19.79
CA ASP A 464 -37.30 -2.15 -18.47
C ASP A 464 -36.87 -0.68 -18.45
N PRO A 465 -37.35 0.16 -17.52
CA PRO A 465 -36.91 1.55 -17.41
C PRO A 465 -35.48 1.71 -16.88
N PHE A 466 -34.86 0.64 -16.36
CA PHE A 466 -33.48 0.70 -15.84
C PHE A 466 -32.45 1.00 -16.93
N ILE A 467 -31.63 2.04 -16.72
CA ILE A 467 -30.54 2.43 -17.63
C ILE A 467 -29.24 1.80 -17.12
N ASN A 468 -28.76 0.77 -17.81
CA ASN A 468 -27.60 -0.01 -17.38
C ASN A 468 -26.28 0.79 -17.44
N ASP A 469 -26.13 1.64 -18.46
CA ASP A 469 -24.86 2.35 -18.73
C ASP A 469 -24.74 3.67 -17.97
N GLU A 470 -25.77 4.06 -17.22
CA GLU A 470 -25.79 5.26 -16.40
C GLU A 470 -24.95 5.05 -15.13
N LEU A 471 -24.03 5.97 -14.81
CA LEU A 471 -23.13 5.87 -13.65
C LEU A 471 -23.62 6.67 -12.44
N ASP A 472 -24.71 7.43 -12.59
CA ASP A 472 -25.39 8.14 -11.52
C ASP A 472 -26.56 7.29 -10.97
N PRO A 473 -26.51 6.83 -9.70
CA PRO A 473 -27.59 6.07 -9.05
C PRO A 473 -28.95 6.76 -9.10
N ILE A 474 -28.99 8.10 -9.17
CA ILE A 474 -30.24 8.88 -9.22
C ILE A 474 -30.92 8.70 -10.58
N LYS A 475 -30.14 8.66 -11.66
CA LYS A 475 -30.64 8.71 -13.05
C LYS A 475 -30.92 7.34 -13.64
N CYS A 476 -30.45 6.26 -13.02
CA CYS A 476 -30.55 4.91 -13.58
C CYS A 476 -31.97 4.30 -13.51
N ASN A 477 -32.94 4.95 -12.87
CA ASN A 477 -34.34 4.51 -12.73
C ASN A 477 -34.53 3.09 -12.14
N ALA A 478 -33.62 2.64 -11.28
CA ALA A 478 -33.66 1.28 -10.74
C ALA A 478 -34.92 0.99 -9.89
N LEU A 479 -35.43 1.97 -9.13
CA LEU A 479 -36.69 1.82 -8.39
C LEU A 479 -37.91 1.62 -9.28
N GLN A 480 -37.82 1.89 -10.58
CA GLN A 480 -38.91 1.67 -11.54
C GLN A 480 -38.79 0.30 -12.24
N SER A 481 -37.73 -0.46 -11.97
CA SER A 481 -37.39 -1.76 -12.56
C SER A 481 -37.68 -2.95 -11.63
N SER A 482 -37.61 -4.18 -12.15
CA SER A 482 -37.66 -5.42 -11.36
C SER A 482 -36.32 -6.19 -11.40
N LEU A 483 -36.10 -7.14 -10.48
CA LEU A 483 -34.89 -7.99 -10.41
C LEU A 483 -35.07 -9.32 -11.16
N TRP A 484 -35.36 -9.27 -12.45
CA TRP A 484 -35.51 -10.49 -13.26
C TRP A 484 -34.22 -11.29 -13.32
N GLU A 485 -33.07 -10.66 -13.13
CA GLU A 485 -31.77 -11.31 -13.15
C GLU A 485 -31.67 -12.36 -12.03
N LEU A 486 -32.06 -12.01 -10.81
CA LEU A 486 -32.06 -12.96 -9.69
C LEU A 486 -33.12 -14.05 -9.87
N TYR A 487 -34.24 -13.73 -10.52
CA TYR A 487 -35.25 -14.73 -10.88
C TYR A 487 -34.68 -15.78 -11.85
N THR A 488 -33.87 -15.38 -12.83
CA THR A 488 -33.23 -16.33 -13.75
C THR A 488 -32.19 -17.23 -13.06
N MET A 489 -31.53 -16.74 -12.00
CA MET A 489 -30.52 -17.49 -11.23
C MET A 489 -31.07 -18.75 -10.55
N LYS A 490 -32.38 -18.90 -10.41
CA LYS A 490 -33.02 -20.14 -9.93
C LYS A 490 -32.73 -21.36 -10.80
N HIS A 491 -32.39 -21.13 -12.07
CA HIS A 491 -32.06 -22.16 -13.05
C HIS A 491 -30.56 -22.24 -13.33
N HIS A 492 -29.73 -21.67 -12.44
CA HIS A 492 -28.28 -21.69 -12.58
C HIS A 492 -27.73 -23.13 -12.42
N TYR A 493 -26.69 -23.47 -13.17
CA TYR A 493 -26.10 -24.82 -13.20
C TYR A 493 -25.53 -25.26 -11.84
N ASN A 494 -25.01 -24.31 -11.06
CA ASN A 494 -24.55 -24.56 -9.70
C ASN A 494 -25.75 -24.59 -8.74
N ALA A 495 -25.95 -25.74 -8.08
CA ALA A 495 -27.07 -25.97 -7.18
C ALA A 495 -27.12 -25.02 -5.97
N ASP A 496 -25.96 -24.62 -5.42
CA ASP A 496 -25.90 -23.71 -4.27
C ASP A 496 -26.38 -22.31 -4.66
N VAL A 497 -26.03 -21.85 -5.87
CA VAL A 497 -26.51 -20.57 -6.43
C VAL A 497 -28.04 -20.62 -6.63
N ALA A 498 -28.54 -21.68 -7.26
CA ALA A 498 -29.96 -21.85 -7.49
C ALA A 498 -30.76 -21.90 -6.17
N LEU A 499 -30.23 -22.56 -5.14
CA LEU A 499 -30.82 -22.61 -3.81
C LEU A 499 -30.85 -21.23 -3.14
N LYS A 500 -29.75 -20.46 -3.19
CA LYS A 500 -29.73 -19.08 -2.68
C LYS A 500 -30.72 -18.18 -3.43
N ALA A 501 -30.84 -18.31 -4.75
CA ALA A 501 -31.77 -17.49 -5.54
C ALA A 501 -33.25 -17.72 -5.15
N ARG A 502 -33.62 -18.94 -4.71
CA ARG A 502 -34.97 -19.27 -4.24
C ARG A 502 -35.38 -18.56 -2.94
N MET A 503 -34.42 -17.98 -2.20
CA MET A 503 -34.73 -17.18 -1.00
C MET A 503 -35.66 -15.98 -1.29
N PHE A 504 -35.71 -15.52 -2.55
CA PHE A 504 -36.61 -14.44 -2.98
C PHE A 504 -38.04 -14.89 -3.31
N GLU A 505 -38.29 -16.20 -3.47
CA GLU A 505 -39.64 -16.75 -3.68
C GLU A 505 -40.31 -17.14 -2.37
N GLU A 506 -39.52 -17.60 -1.41
CA GLU A 506 -39.98 -17.84 -0.05
C GLU A 506 -40.38 -16.53 0.63
N LYS A 507 -41.21 -16.62 1.67
CA LYS A 507 -41.52 -15.45 2.50
C LYS A 507 -40.23 -14.90 3.08
N LEU A 508 -39.88 -13.66 2.71
CA LEU A 508 -38.68 -12.98 3.20
C LEU A 508 -38.65 -13.03 4.73
N ARG A 509 -37.54 -13.55 5.26
CA ARG A 509 -37.27 -13.63 6.70
C ARG A 509 -36.91 -12.24 7.22
N HIS A 510 -37.18 -11.98 8.50
CA HIS A 510 -36.78 -10.71 9.14
C HIS A 510 -35.29 -10.64 9.50
N GLN A 511 -34.56 -11.75 9.42
CA GLN A 511 -33.14 -11.83 9.79
C GLN A 511 -32.24 -11.61 8.57
N PHE A 512 -31.20 -10.79 8.75
CA PHE A 512 -30.15 -10.62 7.76
C PHE A 512 -29.35 -11.92 7.59
N VAL A 513 -28.93 -12.17 6.36
CA VAL A 513 -28.06 -13.29 6.01
C VAL A 513 -26.62 -12.86 6.23
N ASP A 514 -25.83 -13.70 6.91
CA ASP A 514 -24.40 -13.47 7.02
C ASP A 514 -23.73 -13.60 5.64
N VAL A 515 -22.94 -12.60 5.26
CA VAL A 515 -22.31 -12.49 3.95
C VAL A 515 -20.83 -12.86 4.02
N ASP A 516 -20.19 -12.81 5.19
CA ASP A 516 -18.73 -12.86 5.34
C ASP A 516 -18.18 -14.21 4.85
N GLU A 517 -18.77 -15.32 5.27
CA GLU A 517 -18.40 -16.67 4.81
C GLU A 517 -18.54 -16.84 3.28
N SER A 518 -19.43 -16.06 2.65
CA SER A 518 -19.69 -16.15 1.22
C SER A 518 -18.71 -15.34 0.37
N MET A 519 -18.05 -14.32 0.92
CA MET A 519 -17.13 -13.45 0.17
C MET A 519 -15.82 -14.16 -0.21
N GLU A 520 -15.38 -15.09 0.62
CA GLU A 520 -14.14 -15.86 0.44
C GLU A 520 -14.26 -17.02 -0.58
N ILE A 521 -15.48 -17.29 -1.09
CA ILE A 521 -15.76 -18.46 -1.93
C ILE A 521 -15.20 -18.27 -3.35
N THR A 522 -14.05 -18.85 -3.63
CA THR A 522 -13.45 -18.87 -4.98
C THR A 522 -13.88 -20.10 -5.78
N TYR A 523 -13.70 -20.06 -7.10
CA TYR A 523 -13.93 -21.24 -7.95
C TYR A 523 -13.10 -22.46 -7.48
N LYS A 524 -11.86 -22.20 -7.03
CA LYS A 524 -10.99 -23.23 -6.45
C LYS A 524 -11.61 -23.85 -5.20
N SER A 525 -12.07 -23.03 -4.25
CA SER A 525 -12.66 -23.56 -3.02
C SER A 525 -13.97 -24.32 -3.28
N LEU A 526 -14.78 -23.87 -4.26
CA LEU A 526 -15.96 -24.59 -4.72
C LEU A 526 -15.60 -25.97 -5.28
N PHE A 527 -14.58 -26.05 -6.13
CA PHE A 527 -14.13 -27.31 -6.72
C PHE A 527 -13.55 -28.25 -5.65
N ASP A 528 -12.68 -27.75 -4.78
CA ASP A 528 -12.10 -28.51 -3.66
C ASP A 528 -13.19 -29.04 -2.71
N LYS A 529 -14.25 -28.26 -2.48
CA LYS A 529 -15.41 -28.69 -1.70
C LYS A 529 -16.17 -29.84 -2.36
N GLN A 530 -16.30 -29.82 -3.70
CA GLN A 530 -16.93 -30.93 -4.42
C GLN A 530 -16.07 -32.19 -4.42
N LEU A 531 -14.74 -32.08 -4.54
CA LEU A 531 -13.82 -33.23 -4.45
C LEU A 531 -13.86 -33.91 -3.07
N LYS A 532 -14.00 -33.12 -2.01
CA LYS A 532 -14.08 -33.62 -0.62
C LYS A 532 -15.45 -34.18 -0.26
N ARG A 533 -16.46 -34.01 -1.11
CA ARG A 533 -17.83 -34.45 -0.85
C ARG A 533 -17.86 -35.97 -0.80
N LYS A 534 -18.20 -36.54 0.36
CA LYS A 534 -18.41 -37.98 0.48
C LYS A 534 -19.56 -38.42 -0.42
N GLU A 535 -19.32 -39.44 -1.23
CA GLU A 535 -20.34 -40.05 -2.08
C GLU A 535 -21.48 -40.56 -1.20
N LYS A 536 -22.68 -40.01 -1.41
CA LYS A 536 -23.90 -40.50 -0.78
C LYS A 536 -24.59 -41.45 -1.73
N GLY A 537 -24.17 -42.72 -1.71
CA GLY A 537 -24.79 -43.80 -2.48
C GLY A 537 -24.40 -43.84 -3.95
N LYS A 538 -25.15 -44.62 -4.73
CA LYS A 538 -24.89 -44.84 -6.17
C LYS A 538 -25.24 -43.58 -6.97
N VAL A 539 -24.33 -43.16 -7.85
CA VAL A 539 -24.57 -42.05 -8.79
C VAL A 539 -25.56 -42.53 -9.86
N PRO A 540 -26.66 -41.79 -10.12
CA PRO A 540 -27.60 -42.15 -11.18
C PRO A 540 -26.94 -42.00 -12.55
N LEU A 541 -27.16 -42.97 -13.43
CA LEU A 541 -26.71 -42.93 -14.82
C LEU A 541 -27.88 -42.53 -15.72
N ALA A 542 -27.58 -41.96 -16.88
CA ALA A 542 -28.59 -41.68 -17.90
C ALA A 542 -29.20 -43.00 -18.41
N PHE A 543 -30.52 -43.12 -18.33
CA PHE A 543 -31.25 -44.30 -18.84
C PHE A 543 -31.25 -44.34 -20.37
N GLN A 544 -31.36 -43.16 -21.00
CA GLN A 544 -31.32 -43.04 -22.46
C GLN A 544 -29.86 -43.03 -22.93
N PRO A 545 -29.43 -44.02 -23.74
CA PRO A 545 -28.06 -44.08 -24.25
C PRO A 545 -27.82 -42.98 -25.29
N CYS A 546 -26.62 -42.40 -25.28
CA CYS A 546 -26.16 -41.49 -26.33
C CYS A 546 -25.63 -42.34 -27.50
N ASN A 547 -26.38 -42.41 -28.60
CA ASN A 547 -26.07 -43.31 -29.72
C ASN A 547 -24.91 -42.79 -30.61
N ALA A 548 -24.71 -41.47 -30.69
CA ALA A 548 -23.62 -40.87 -31.45
C ALA A 548 -23.21 -39.52 -30.83
N LEU A 549 -21.91 -39.31 -30.63
CA LEU A 549 -21.35 -38.02 -30.19
C LEU A 549 -20.95 -37.15 -31.40
N PHE A 550 -20.45 -37.78 -32.46
CA PHE A 550 -19.99 -37.14 -33.70
C PHE A 550 -20.75 -37.71 -34.89
N SER A 551 -21.06 -36.91 -35.90
CA SER A 551 -21.64 -37.43 -37.13
C SER A 551 -20.56 -38.03 -38.03
N THR A 552 -20.70 -39.31 -38.39
CA THR A 552 -20.06 -39.86 -39.59
C THR A 552 -20.90 -39.46 -40.78
N GLY A 553 -20.31 -38.84 -41.81
CA GLY A 553 -21.00 -38.21 -42.95
C GLY A 553 -21.94 -39.11 -43.79
N SER A 554 -22.19 -40.36 -43.38
CA SER A 554 -23.13 -41.31 -43.98
C SER A 554 -24.54 -41.31 -43.36
N ASP A 555 -24.73 -40.75 -42.15
CA ASP A 555 -25.94 -41.00 -41.34
C ASP A 555 -26.93 -39.83 -41.35
N ALA A 556 -26.94 -39.04 -42.43
CA ALA A 556 -27.75 -37.82 -42.55
C ALA A 556 -29.27 -38.05 -42.72
N GLU A 557 -29.74 -39.31 -42.85
CA GLU A 557 -31.13 -39.61 -43.16
C GLU A 557 -32.00 -39.97 -41.94
N ASP A 558 -31.42 -40.31 -40.78
CA ASP A 558 -32.20 -40.55 -39.55
C ASP A 558 -32.48 -39.25 -38.79
N LYS A 559 -33.53 -38.56 -39.22
CA LYS A 559 -34.09 -37.34 -38.59
C LYS A 559 -34.84 -37.65 -37.29
N GLN A 560 -34.19 -38.27 -36.30
CA GLN A 560 -34.66 -38.25 -34.92
C GLN A 560 -33.62 -37.57 -34.04
N GLU A 561 -33.88 -36.29 -33.74
CA GLU A 561 -33.15 -35.45 -32.77
C GLU A 561 -31.63 -35.72 -32.69
N SER A 562 -30.92 -35.63 -33.82
CA SER A 562 -29.46 -35.73 -33.77
C SER A 562 -28.91 -34.65 -32.84
N ASN A 563 -28.04 -35.10 -31.91
CA ASN A 563 -27.42 -34.26 -30.89
C ASN A 563 -26.84 -33.01 -31.54
N VAL A 564 -27.10 -31.82 -30.97
CA VAL A 564 -26.56 -30.54 -31.47
C VAL A 564 -25.04 -30.63 -31.64
N PHE A 565 -24.36 -31.35 -30.76
CA PHE A 565 -22.92 -31.59 -30.86
C PHE A 565 -22.54 -32.37 -32.13
N ALA A 566 -23.28 -33.43 -32.46
CA ALA A 566 -23.08 -34.22 -33.67
C ALA A 566 -23.41 -33.46 -34.95
N LYS A 567 -24.28 -32.44 -34.90
CA LYS A 567 -24.58 -31.57 -36.06
C LYS A 567 -23.47 -30.55 -36.37
N VAL A 568 -22.65 -30.22 -35.38
CA VAL A 568 -21.65 -29.15 -35.47
C VAL A 568 -20.24 -29.70 -35.64
N PHE A 569 -19.95 -30.88 -35.08
CA PHE A 569 -18.64 -31.49 -35.11
C PHE A 569 -18.64 -32.77 -35.95
N GLU A 570 -18.03 -32.68 -37.12
CA GLU A 570 -17.62 -33.82 -37.94
C GLU A 570 -16.26 -34.35 -37.46
N LEU A 571 -16.08 -35.67 -37.56
CA LEU A 571 -14.91 -36.39 -37.06
C LEU A 571 -13.76 -36.42 -38.07
#